data_AF-A0A6I9WBP5-F1
#
_entry.id   AF-A0A6I9WBP5-F1
#
_cell.length_a   1.000
_cell.length_b   1.000
_cell.length_c   1.000
_cell.angle_alpha   90.00
_cell.angle_beta   90.00
_cell.angle_gamma   90.00
#
_symmetry.space_group_name_H-M   'P 1'
#
loop_
_entity.id
_entity.type
_entity.pdbx_description
1 polymer ?
#
loop_
_entity_poly.entity_id
_entity_poly.type
_entity_poly.pdbx_seq_one_letter_code
_entity_poly.pdbx_strand_id
1 'polypeptide(L)'
;MDIQTINTRRKILNQVICSILVECGYDICEKQVLETLTEMLQSLIIEVGASGRNYCELSGRTEPLIADVILALINMGIKLDNIETYAKRQNRTILPVLQQQTQAKQLNILQAGVKQSHPSHIPNYLPAFPDPHAYIRTPTHKQPVTEYEAIREKVATQKRDIERALTRFIAKTGETHSLFLTEDNSMFPCKEIFLIFNKYFNEAIMQKCLYV
;
A
#
# COMPACT_ATOMS: atom_id res chain seq x y z
N MET A 1 -4.72 2.38 10.92
CA MET A 1 -3.24 2.43 11.01
C MET A 1 -2.73 2.22 9.60
N ASP A 2 -2.42 3.32 8.92
CA ASP A 2 -1.85 3.24 7.58
C ASP A 2 -0.50 2.55 7.68
N ILE A 3 -0.37 1.41 7.02
CA ILE A 3 0.91 0.76 6.81
C ILE A 3 1.65 1.72 5.87
N GLN A 4 2.37 2.69 6.45
CA GLN A 4 3.33 3.46 5.69
C GLN A 4 4.33 2.44 5.16
N THR A 5 4.23 2.14 3.87
CA THR A 5 5.18 1.32 3.15
C THR A 5 6.52 2.04 3.25
N ILE A 6 7.30 1.69 4.27
CA ILE A 6 8.61 2.27 4.50
C ILE A 6 9.42 1.97 3.24
N ASN A 7 9.75 3.01 2.49
CA ASN A 7 10.53 2.86 1.27
C ASN A 7 11.97 2.50 1.66
N THR A 8 12.27 1.20 1.72
CA THR A 8 13.57 0.67 2.17
C THR A 8 14.73 1.25 1.35
N ARG A 9 14.53 1.53 0.06
CA ARG A 9 15.53 2.17 -0.81
C ARG A 9 15.84 3.60 -0.39
N ARG A 10 14.82 4.37 0.01
CA ARG A 10 15.00 5.74 0.52
C ARG A 10 15.82 5.75 1.82
N LYS A 11 15.60 4.77 2.70
CA LYS A 11 16.42 4.61 3.92
C LYS A 11 17.90 4.41 3.61
N ILE A 12 18.22 3.66 2.56
CA ILE A 12 19.60 3.44 2.12
C ILE A 12 20.20 4.75 1.60
N LEU A 13 19.47 5.53 0.79
CA LEU A 13 19.92 6.85 0.33
C LEU A 13 20.18 7.81 1.50
N ASN A 14 19.29 7.84 2.49
CA ASN A 14 19.51 8.61 3.73
C ASN A 14 20.80 8.17 4.43
N GLN A 15 21.05 6.86 4.54
CA GLN A 15 22.28 6.34 5.13
C GLN A 15 23.54 6.75 4.34
N VAL A 16 23.46 6.79 3.01
CA VAL A 16 24.56 7.27 2.15
C VAL A 16 24.88 8.73 2.47
N ILE A 17 23.87 9.59 2.53
CA ILE A 17 24.07 11.02 2.80
C ILE A 17 24.60 11.25 4.21
N CYS A 18 24.04 10.56 5.22
CA CYS A 18 24.60 10.60 6.57
C CYS A 18 26.06 10.16 6.60
N SER A 19 26.44 9.12 5.85
CA SER A 19 27.84 8.67 5.78
C SER A 19 28.75 9.76 5.20
N ILE A 20 28.31 10.44 4.13
CA ILE A 20 29.06 11.56 3.53
C ILE A 20 29.16 12.75 4.50
N LEU A 21 28.10 13.06 5.25
CA LEU A 21 28.10 14.15 6.23
C LEU A 21 29.07 13.87 7.39
N VAL A 22 29.11 12.63 7.88
CA VAL A 22 30.08 12.20 8.91
C VAL A 22 31.50 12.28 8.37
N GLU A 23 31.74 11.89 7.11
CA GLU A 23 33.05 12.04 6.46
C GLU A 23 33.50 13.51 6.35
N CYS A 24 32.56 14.44 6.18
CA CYS A 24 32.82 15.88 6.21
C CYS A 24 33.00 16.44 7.64
N GLY A 25 32.78 15.64 8.70
CA GLY A 25 32.95 16.04 10.09
C GLY A 25 31.70 16.65 10.75
N TYR A 26 30.51 16.48 10.17
CA TYR A 26 29.26 16.91 10.80
C TYR A 26 28.73 15.85 11.77
N ASP A 27 28.42 16.27 12.99
CA ASP A 27 27.93 15.38 14.07
C ASP A 27 26.40 15.44 14.24
N ILE A 28 25.78 16.56 13.88
CA ILE A 28 24.34 16.81 14.02
C ILE A 28 23.77 17.33 12.69
N CYS A 29 22.62 16.80 12.28
CA CYS A 29 21.91 17.23 11.08
C CYS A 29 20.40 17.30 11.36
N GLU A 30 19.74 18.34 10.84
CA GLU A 30 18.29 18.45 10.90
C GLU A 30 17.62 17.47 9.92
N LYS A 31 16.54 16.82 10.37
CA LYS A 31 15.82 15.83 9.56
C LYS A 31 15.28 16.40 8.24
N GLN A 32 14.83 17.65 8.23
CA GLN A 32 14.29 18.29 7.02
C GLN A 32 15.39 18.50 5.94
N VAL A 33 16.58 18.91 6.37
CA VAL A 33 17.74 19.07 5.49
C VAL A 33 18.18 17.72 4.93
N LEU A 34 18.25 16.69 5.78
CA LEU A 34 18.59 15.34 5.33
C LEU A 34 17.62 14.83 4.26
N GLU A 35 16.31 14.97 4.47
CA GLU A 35 15.31 14.54 3.48
C GLU A 35 15.41 15.35 2.17
N THR A 36 15.68 16.65 2.26
CA THR A 36 15.85 17.51 1.08
C THR A 36 17.09 17.11 0.27
N LEU A 37 18.21 16.84 0.94
CA LEU A 37 19.43 16.34 0.29
C LEU A 37 19.20 14.98 -0.37
N THR A 38 18.38 14.11 0.24
CA THR A 38 17.99 12.83 -0.35
C THR A 38 17.20 13.00 -1.64
N GLU A 39 16.24 13.93 -1.66
CA GLU A 39 15.48 14.24 -2.88
C GLU A 39 16.37 14.84 -3.98
N MET A 40 17.31 15.72 -3.60
CA MET A 40 18.27 16.29 -4.56
C MET A 40 19.20 15.21 -5.13
N LEU A 41 19.73 14.32 -4.29
CA LEU A 41 20.58 13.21 -4.73
C LEU A 41 19.82 12.28 -5.68
N GLN A 42 18.57 11.94 -5.35
CA GLN A 42 17.73 11.11 -6.19
C GLN A 42 17.45 11.79 -7.54
N SER A 43 17.14 13.09 -7.52
CA SER A 43 16.91 13.89 -8.73
C SER A 43 18.13 13.92 -9.62
N LEU A 44 19.33 14.10 -9.06
CA LEU A 44 20.59 14.06 -9.79
C LEU A 44 20.81 12.70 -10.50
N ILE A 45 20.56 11.58 -9.80
CA ILE A 45 20.72 10.24 -10.39
C ILE A 45 19.76 10.05 -11.57
N ILE A 46 18.51 10.50 -11.42
CA ILE A 46 17.50 10.40 -12.47
C ILE A 46 17.88 11.29 -13.67
N GLU A 47 18.34 12.50 -13.42
CA GLU A 47 18.71 13.45 -14.46
C GLU A 47 19.93 12.97 -15.26
N VAL A 48 20.98 12.47 -14.59
CA VAL A 48 22.14 11.85 -15.27
C VAL A 48 21.70 10.66 -16.13
N GLY A 49 20.80 9.83 -15.61
CA GLY A 49 20.25 8.69 -16.36
C GLY A 49 19.41 9.11 -17.57
N ALA A 50 18.58 10.14 -17.43
CA ALA A 50 17.76 10.70 -18.50
C ALA A 50 18.63 11.34 -19.59
N SER A 51 19.60 12.16 -19.22
CA SER A 51 20.54 12.77 -20.15
C SER A 51 21.39 11.73 -20.87
N GLY A 52 21.95 10.74 -20.15
CA GLY A 52 22.71 9.65 -20.75
C GLY A 52 21.88 8.82 -21.73
N ARG A 53 20.62 8.55 -21.42
CA ARG A 53 19.67 7.90 -22.32
C ARG A 53 19.40 8.73 -23.58
N ASN A 54 19.18 10.03 -23.45
CA ASN A 54 18.94 10.91 -24.59
C ASN A 54 20.14 10.94 -25.56
N TYR A 55 21.37 10.95 -25.03
CA TYR A 55 22.57 10.87 -25.88
C TYR A 55 22.74 9.51 -26.55
N CYS A 56 22.40 8.42 -25.85
CA CYS A 56 22.39 7.08 -26.41
C CYS A 56 21.38 6.95 -27.56
N GLU A 57 20.16 7.47 -27.36
CA GLU A 57 19.08 7.45 -28.36
C GLU A 57 19.43 8.32 -29.59
N LEU A 58 20.11 9.46 -29.38
CA LEU A 58 20.62 10.31 -30.47
C LEU A 58 21.58 9.55 -31.40
N SER A 59 22.35 8.63 -30.84
CA SER A 59 23.27 7.75 -31.59
C SER A 59 22.57 6.55 -32.24
N GLY A 60 21.25 6.40 -32.09
CA GLY A 60 20.49 5.24 -32.57
C GLY A 60 20.72 3.95 -31.77
N ARG A 61 21.36 4.04 -30.59
CA ARG A 61 21.63 2.92 -29.69
C ARG A 61 20.57 2.84 -28.61
N THR A 62 20.30 1.63 -28.12
CA THR A 62 19.43 1.39 -26.96
C THR A 62 20.21 1.16 -25.66
N GLU A 63 21.50 0.85 -25.76
CA GLU A 63 22.37 0.58 -24.62
C GLU A 63 23.35 1.75 -24.38
N PRO A 64 23.28 2.41 -23.21
CA PRO A 64 24.16 3.53 -22.89
C PRO A 64 25.60 3.04 -22.65
N LEU A 65 26.55 3.72 -23.28
CA LEU A 65 27.98 3.51 -23.06
C LEU A 65 28.50 4.48 -22.00
N ILE A 66 29.69 4.19 -21.47
CA ILE A 66 30.38 5.07 -20.52
C ILE A 66 30.57 6.49 -21.09
N ALA A 67 30.83 6.61 -22.40
CA ALA A 67 30.99 7.90 -23.07
C ALA A 67 29.71 8.76 -22.99
N ASP A 68 28.52 8.15 -23.05
CA ASP A 68 27.24 8.87 -22.97
C ASP A 68 27.02 9.43 -21.56
N VAL A 69 27.45 8.68 -20.53
CA VAL A 69 27.39 9.11 -19.12
C VAL A 69 28.42 10.21 -18.84
N ILE A 70 29.65 10.09 -19.36
CA ILE A 70 30.68 11.13 -19.27
C ILE A 70 30.17 12.43 -19.90
N LEU A 71 29.57 12.35 -21.09
CA LEU A 71 29.01 13.51 -21.77
C LEU A 71 27.87 14.15 -20.95
N ALA A 72 26.99 13.33 -20.36
CA ALA A 72 25.94 13.80 -19.47
C ALA A 72 26.50 14.56 -18.25
N LEU A 73 27.51 13.99 -17.58
CA LEU A 73 28.14 14.63 -16.42
C LEU A 73 28.82 15.97 -16.79
N ILE A 74 29.53 16.01 -17.92
CA ILE A 74 30.17 17.24 -18.42
C ILE A 74 29.11 18.30 -18.74
N ASN A 75 28.01 17.92 -19.40
CA ASN A 75 26.94 18.84 -19.75
C ASN A 75 26.20 19.39 -18.51
N MET A 76 26.13 18.60 -17.44
CA MET A 76 25.62 19.04 -16.13
C MET A 76 26.63 19.87 -15.33
N GLY A 77 27.84 20.11 -15.86
CA GLY A 77 28.88 20.92 -15.23
C GLY A 77 29.71 20.19 -14.17
N ILE A 78 29.66 18.86 -14.12
CA ILE A 78 30.42 18.04 -13.16
C ILE A 78 31.79 17.73 -13.75
N LYS A 79 32.85 18.20 -13.08
CA LYS A 79 34.24 17.93 -13.47
C LYS A 79 34.66 16.52 -13.10
N LEU A 80 35.26 15.78 -14.04
CA LEU A 80 35.61 14.37 -13.88
C LEU A 80 37.06 14.15 -13.37
N ASP A 81 37.91 15.17 -13.45
CA ASP A 81 39.36 15.05 -13.20
C ASP A 81 39.70 14.52 -11.79
N ASN A 82 38.86 14.82 -10.80
CA ASN A 82 39.11 14.48 -9.40
C ASN A 82 38.43 13.18 -8.95
N ILE A 83 37.79 12.42 -9.84
CA ILE A 83 37.05 11.20 -9.48
C ILE A 83 37.99 10.14 -8.90
N GLU A 84 39.17 9.93 -9.50
CA GLU A 84 40.13 8.93 -9.00
C GLU A 84 40.68 9.29 -7.63
N THR A 85 40.95 10.57 -7.40
CA THR A 85 41.39 11.09 -6.10
C THR A 85 40.30 10.92 -5.05
N TYR A 86 39.04 11.21 -5.42
CA TYR A 86 37.88 10.99 -4.56
C TYR A 86 37.66 9.51 -4.25
N ALA A 87 37.93 8.60 -5.20
CA ALA A 87 37.80 7.16 -4.99
C ALA A 87 38.82 6.60 -3.98
N LYS A 88 40.02 7.19 -3.87
CA LYS A 88 41.12 6.75 -2.98
C LYS A 88 41.06 7.31 -1.55
N ARG A 89 39.98 7.98 -1.17
CA ARG A 89 39.82 8.58 0.15
C ARG A 89 39.84 7.55 1.29
N GLN A 90 40.54 7.88 2.38
CA GLN A 90 40.78 6.97 3.51
C GLN A 90 39.54 6.76 4.40
N ASN A 91 38.69 7.78 4.56
CA ASN A 91 37.49 7.72 5.40
C ASN A 91 36.28 7.10 4.68
N ARG A 92 36.48 6.14 3.77
CA ARG A 92 35.38 5.57 2.99
C ARG A 92 34.45 4.76 3.89
N THR A 93 33.23 5.26 4.09
CA THR A 93 32.17 4.47 4.72
C THR A 93 31.66 3.44 3.72
N ILE A 94 31.81 2.15 4.03
CA ILE A 94 31.32 1.06 3.19
C ILE A 94 29.88 0.76 3.59
N LEU A 95 28.94 0.97 2.66
CA LEU A 95 27.54 0.60 2.86
C LEU A 95 27.40 -0.94 2.90
N PRO A 96 26.52 -1.48 3.76
CA PRO A 96 26.27 -2.91 3.79
C PRO A 96 25.71 -3.39 2.45
N VAL A 97 26.14 -4.57 2.01
CA VAL A 97 25.65 -5.19 0.77
C VAL A 97 24.14 -5.39 0.87
N LEU A 98 23.40 -4.97 -0.16
CA LEU A 98 21.95 -5.16 -0.24
C LEU A 98 21.64 -6.66 -0.20
N GLN A 99 20.97 -7.11 0.85
CA GLN A 99 20.48 -8.49 0.92
C GLN A 99 19.42 -8.67 -0.18
N GLN A 100 19.58 -9.69 -1.02
CA GLN A 100 18.54 -10.07 -1.98
C GLN A 100 17.25 -10.36 -1.21
N GLN A 101 16.17 -9.67 -1.59
CA GLN A 101 14.85 -10.03 -1.11
C GLN A 101 14.56 -11.46 -1.60
N THR A 102 14.61 -12.41 -0.68
CA THR A 102 14.10 -13.75 -0.95
C THR A 102 12.61 -13.60 -1.22
N GLN A 103 12.21 -13.83 -2.48
CA GLN A 103 10.79 -13.88 -2.81
C GLN A 103 10.16 -14.92 -1.89
N ALA A 104 9.14 -14.50 -1.11
CA ALA A 104 8.37 -15.42 -0.31
C ALA A 104 7.85 -16.51 -1.26
N LYS A 105 8.32 -17.75 -1.04
CA LYS A 105 7.88 -18.89 -1.82
C LYS A 105 6.36 -18.94 -1.71
N GLN A 106 5.64 -18.76 -2.82
CA GLN A 106 4.19 -18.89 -2.83
C GLN A 106 3.84 -20.23 -2.19
N LEU A 107 3.08 -20.18 -1.11
CA LEU A 107 2.59 -21.38 -0.46
C LEU A 107 1.81 -22.17 -1.51
N ASN A 108 2.13 -23.47 -1.64
CA ASN A 108 1.37 -24.36 -2.50
C ASN A 108 -0.08 -24.32 -2.03
N ILE A 109 -0.91 -23.65 -2.82
CA ILE A 109 -2.36 -23.72 -2.70
C ILE A 109 -2.74 -25.19 -2.85
N LEU A 110 -3.66 -25.65 -1.99
CA LEU A 110 -4.24 -26.98 -2.09
C LEU A 110 -4.73 -27.17 -3.54
N GLN A 111 -4.14 -28.13 -4.26
CA GLN A 111 -4.60 -28.47 -5.60
C GLN A 111 -5.90 -29.26 -5.46
N ALA A 112 -7.00 -28.72 -5.99
CA ALA A 112 -8.32 -29.30 -5.87
C ALA A 112 -8.78 -29.83 -7.23
N GLY A 113 -8.47 -31.09 -7.51
CA GLY A 113 -8.87 -31.77 -8.74
C GLY A 113 -7.75 -31.92 -9.78
N VAL A 114 -8.09 -32.50 -10.92
CA VAL A 114 -7.14 -32.80 -12.00
C VAL A 114 -6.98 -31.55 -12.87
N LYS A 115 -5.79 -30.93 -12.86
CA LYS A 115 -5.45 -29.84 -13.77
C LYS A 115 -5.57 -30.32 -15.22
N GLN A 116 -6.50 -29.73 -15.95
CA GLN A 116 -6.66 -30.00 -17.38
C GLN A 116 -5.49 -29.39 -18.14
N SER A 117 -4.86 -30.16 -19.03
CA SER A 117 -3.87 -29.63 -19.96
C SER A 117 -4.52 -28.68 -20.96
N HIS A 118 -3.71 -27.84 -21.61
CA HIS A 118 -4.20 -26.99 -22.68
C HIS A 118 -4.85 -27.84 -23.79
N PRO A 119 -6.03 -27.45 -24.28
CA PRO A 119 -6.59 -27.96 -25.53
C PRO A 119 -5.62 -27.79 -26.69
N SER A 120 -5.75 -28.62 -27.73
CA SER A 120 -4.85 -28.61 -28.91
C SER A 120 -4.75 -27.29 -29.66
N HIS A 121 -5.75 -26.40 -29.53
CA HIS A 121 -5.78 -25.07 -30.14
C HIS A 121 -5.08 -23.99 -29.30
N ILE A 122 -4.62 -24.32 -28.08
CA ILE A 122 -3.94 -23.39 -27.17
C ILE A 122 -2.47 -23.80 -27.06
N PRO A 123 -1.52 -22.93 -27.44
CA PRO A 123 -0.10 -23.24 -27.33
C PRO A 123 0.35 -23.51 -25.88
N ASN A 124 1.32 -24.42 -25.74
CA ASN A 124 1.85 -24.84 -24.43
C ASN A 124 2.73 -23.78 -23.74
N TYR A 125 3.13 -22.72 -24.43
CA TYR A 125 3.94 -21.62 -23.84
C TYR A 125 3.09 -20.61 -23.05
N LEU A 126 1.77 -20.68 -23.14
CA LEU A 126 0.86 -19.84 -22.38
C LEU A 126 0.78 -20.30 -20.92
N PRO A 127 0.41 -19.42 -19.98
CA PRO A 127 0.23 -19.81 -18.58
C PRO A 127 -0.84 -20.91 -18.46
N ALA A 128 -0.59 -21.87 -17.58
CA ALA A 128 -1.54 -22.94 -17.29
C ALA A 128 -2.89 -22.37 -16.83
N PHE A 129 -3.99 -23.06 -17.18
CA PHE A 129 -5.30 -22.72 -16.64
C PHE A 129 -5.29 -22.75 -15.10
N PRO A 130 -6.07 -21.86 -14.46
CA PRO A 130 -6.25 -21.91 -13.02
C PRO A 130 -6.87 -23.26 -12.62
N ASP A 131 -6.79 -23.60 -11.33
CA ASP A 131 -7.31 -24.87 -10.83
C ASP A 131 -8.82 -25.02 -11.15
N PRO A 132 -9.31 -26.23 -11.52
CA PRO A 132 -10.72 -26.51 -11.81
C PRO A 132 -11.73 -25.84 -10.87
N HIS A 133 -11.49 -25.76 -9.57
CA HIS A 133 -12.43 -25.09 -8.65
C HIS A 133 -12.63 -23.59 -8.91
N ALA A 134 -11.71 -22.93 -9.63
CA ALA A 134 -11.77 -21.51 -9.94
C ALA A 134 -12.74 -21.21 -11.10
N TYR A 135 -13.01 -22.16 -12.00
CA TYR A 135 -13.84 -21.94 -13.20
C TYR A 135 -14.89 -23.02 -13.45
N ILE A 136 -14.78 -24.20 -12.84
CA ILE A 136 -15.78 -25.27 -12.90
C ILE A 136 -16.69 -25.13 -11.70
N ARG A 137 -17.94 -24.72 -11.94
CA ARG A 137 -18.99 -24.78 -10.93
C ARG A 137 -19.43 -26.22 -10.77
N THR A 138 -19.11 -26.84 -9.65
CA THR A 138 -19.73 -28.11 -9.26
C THR A 138 -21.24 -27.86 -9.06
N PRO A 139 -22.14 -28.55 -9.78
CA PRO A 139 -23.57 -28.43 -9.57
C PRO A 139 -23.88 -28.84 -8.13
N THR A 140 -24.22 -27.88 -7.27
CA THR A 140 -24.67 -28.14 -5.91
C THR A 140 -26.20 -28.20 -5.89
N HIS A 141 -26.75 -29.15 -5.13
CA HIS A 141 -28.21 -29.34 -5.00
C HIS A 141 -28.93 -28.09 -4.46
N LYS A 142 -28.24 -27.25 -3.69
CA LYS A 142 -28.73 -25.94 -3.27
C LYS A 142 -27.77 -24.89 -3.83
N GLN A 143 -28.09 -24.38 -5.02
CA GLN A 143 -27.31 -23.30 -5.59
C GLN A 143 -27.43 -22.07 -4.68
N PRO A 144 -26.32 -21.45 -4.26
CA PRO A 144 -26.39 -20.17 -3.57
C PRO A 144 -27.02 -19.15 -4.53
N VAL A 145 -27.89 -18.30 -3.99
CA VAL A 145 -28.54 -17.24 -4.78
C VAL A 145 -27.44 -16.31 -5.30
N THR A 146 -27.17 -16.36 -6.62
CA THR A 146 -26.18 -15.51 -7.28
C THR A 146 -26.77 -14.22 -7.83
N GLU A 147 -28.09 -14.06 -7.72
CA GLU A 147 -28.80 -12.89 -8.19
C GLU A 147 -28.51 -11.70 -7.26
N TYR A 148 -27.93 -10.65 -7.84
CA TYR A 148 -27.47 -9.47 -7.09
C TYR A 148 -28.61 -8.81 -6.29
N GLU A 149 -29.82 -8.76 -6.87
CA GLU A 149 -31.00 -8.18 -6.24
C GLU A 149 -31.41 -8.92 -4.97
N ALA A 150 -31.53 -10.25 -5.05
CA ALA A 150 -31.90 -11.09 -3.91
C ALA A 150 -30.82 -11.08 -2.80
N ILE A 151 -29.54 -10.99 -3.15
CA ILE A 151 -28.46 -10.83 -2.15
C ILE A 151 -28.61 -9.49 -1.43
N ARG A 152 -28.83 -8.40 -2.17
CA ARG A 152 -29.00 -7.05 -1.62
C ARG A 152 -30.24 -6.96 -0.73
N GLU A 153 -31.35 -7.55 -1.16
CA GLU A 153 -32.59 -7.60 -0.37
C GLU A 153 -32.37 -8.36 0.96
N LYS A 154 -31.68 -9.50 0.91
CA LYS A 154 -31.38 -10.29 2.12
C LYS A 154 -30.47 -9.53 3.08
N VAL A 155 -29.42 -8.88 2.58
CA VAL A 155 -28.52 -8.06 3.41
C VAL A 155 -29.26 -6.87 4.02
N ALA A 156 -30.11 -6.18 3.24
CA ALA A 156 -30.91 -5.07 3.74
C ALA A 156 -31.91 -5.52 4.82
N THR A 157 -32.53 -6.68 4.63
CA THR A 157 -33.45 -7.28 5.60
C THR A 157 -32.70 -7.66 6.89
N GLN A 158 -31.56 -8.33 6.79
CA GLN A 158 -30.73 -8.66 7.95
C GLN A 158 -30.26 -7.41 8.70
N LYS A 159 -29.82 -6.37 7.99
CA LYS A 159 -29.44 -5.09 8.60
C LYS A 159 -30.60 -4.48 9.38
N ARG A 160 -31.80 -4.42 8.79
CA ARG A 160 -33.01 -3.91 9.43
C ARG A 160 -33.39 -4.72 10.67
N ASP A 161 -33.30 -6.05 10.59
CA ASP A 161 -33.65 -6.93 11.70
C ASP A 161 -32.66 -6.81 12.86
N ILE A 162 -31.36 -6.68 12.56
CA ILE A 162 -30.30 -6.43 13.55
C ILE A 162 -30.51 -5.07 14.23
N GLU A 163 -30.76 -4.02 13.46
CA GLU A 163 -31.04 -2.69 14.00
C GLU A 163 -32.26 -2.72 14.94
N ARG A 164 -33.36 -3.33 14.51
CA ARG A 164 -34.56 -3.48 15.34
C ARG A 164 -34.31 -4.30 16.60
N ALA A 165 -33.56 -5.40 16.50
CA ALA A 165 -33.22 -6.25 17.64
C ALA A 165 -32.37 -5.47 18.65
N LEU A 166 -31.37 -4.72 18.19
CA LEU A 166 -30.52 -3.88 19.03
C LEU A 166 -31.33 -2.74 19.68
N THR A 167 -32.17 -2.05 18.93
CA THR A 167 -33.05 -1.00 19.47
C THR A 167 -33.94 -1.56 20.57
N ARG A 168 -34.58 -2.72 20.35
CA ARG A 168 -35.41 -3.38 21.36
C ARG A 168 -34.62 -3.83 22.58
N PHE A 169 -33.39 -4.31 22.39
CA PHE A 169 -32.52 -4.70 23.49
C PHE A 169 -32.17 -3.49 24.36
N ILE A 170 -31.64 -2.43 23.76
CA ILE A 170 -31.28 -1.18 24.46
C ILE A 170 -32.48 -0.60 25.19
N ALA A 171 -33.65 -0.60 24.54
CA ALA A 171 -34.88 -0.12 25.14
C ALA A 171 -35.38 -0.98 26.32
N LYS A 172 -35.05 -2.28 26.36
CA LYS A 172 -35.40 -3.14 27.51
C LYS A 172 -34.40 -3.04 28.66
N THR A 173 -33.13 -2.75 28.37
CA THR A 173 -32.06 -2.75 29.36
C THR A 173 -31.73 -1.38 29.94
N GLY A 174 -32.09 -0.31 29.22
CA GLY A 174 -31.80 1.08 29.61
C GLY A 174 -33.03 1.85 30.08
N GLU A 175 -32.79 3.06 30.57
CA GLU A 175 -33.86 4.01 30.90
C GLU A 175 -34.55 4.49 29.61
N THR A 176 -35.88 4.36 29.56
CA THR A 176 -36.69 4.70 28.38
C THR A 176 -37.85 5.60 28.71
N HIS A 177 -38.10 6.55 27.82
CA HIS A 177 -39.32 7.35 27.81
C HIS A 177 -40.25 6.87 26.68
N SER A 178 -41.51 6.59 27.02
CA SER A 178 -42.55 6.29 26.03
C SER A 178 -43.02 7.58 25.37
N LEU A 179 -43.20 7.55 24.05
CA LEU A 179 -43.77 8.69 23.30
C LEU A 179 -45.28 8.85 23.51
N PHE A 180 -45.95 7.82 24.04
CA PHE A 180 -47.39 7.83 24.27
C PHE A 180 -47.72 7.54 25.74
N LEU A 181 -48.72 8.25 26.27
CA LEU A 181 -49.27 8.11 27.62
C LEU A 181 -50.14 6.85 27.76
N THR A 182 -49.64 5.72 27.28
CA THR A 182 -50.30 4.41 27.31
C THR A 182 -49.52 3.49 28.25
N GLU A 183 -50.24 2.78 29.12
CA GLU A 183 -49.65 1.93 30.17
C GLU A 183 -48.79 0.78 29.62
N ASP A 184 -49.00 0.41 28.35
CA ASP A 184 -48.21 -0.59 27.66
C ASP A 184 -47.00 0.04 26.96
N ASN A 185 -45.84 -0.09 27.59
CA ASN A 185 -44.52 0.38 27.12
C ASN A 185 -43.96 -0.41 25.90
N SER A 186 -44.85 -1.00 25.08
CA SER A 186 -44.53 -2.04 24.10
C SER A 186 -44.33 -1.52 22.67
N MET A 187 -44.85 -0.34 22.35
CA MET A 187 -45.00 0.09 20.96
C MET A 187 -43.85 1.00 20.47
N PHE A 188 -43.33 1.92 21.29
CA PHE A 188 -42.22 2.82 20.93
C PHE A 188 -41.38 3.32 22.14
N PRO A 189 -40.58 2.47 22.78
CA PRO A 189 -39.68 2.89 23.85
C PRO A 189 -38.46 3.61 23.28
N CYS A 190 -38.33 4.90 23.55
CA CYS A 190 -37.18 5.71 23.14
C CYS A 190 -36.14 5.77 24.26
N LYS A 191 -34.86 5.68 23.91
CA LYS A 191 -33.78 5.85 24.89
C LYS A 191 -33.80 7.27 25.45
N GLU A 192 -33.68 7.38 26.77
CA GLU A 192 -33.60 8.66 27.45
C GLU A 192 -32.31 9.43 27.09
N ILE A 193 -32.38 10.76 27.11
CA ILE A 193 -31.25 11.61 26.72
C ILE A 193 -30.17 11.52 27.80
N PHE A 194 -29.11 10.78 27.51
CA PHE A 194 -27.89 10.81 28.31
C PHE A 194 -27.10 12.09 28.01
N LEU A 195 -27.01 12.99 28.98
CA LEU A 195 -26.14 14.16 28.92
C LEU A 195 -24.68 13.71 29.13
N ILE A 196 -23.97 13.50 28.02
CA ILE A 196 -22.54 13.16 28.06
C ILE A 196 -21.75 14.48 28.15
N PHE A 197 -20.82 14.55 29.11
CA PHE A 197 -20.08 15.77 29.53
C PHE A 197 -19.25 16.45 28.41
N ASN A 198 -19.19 15.89 27.20
CA ASN A 198 -18.49 16.49 26.06
C ASN A 198 -19.14 16.10 24.73
N LYS A 199 -20.21 16.82 24.35
CA LYS A 199 -21.00 16.56 23.13
C LYS A 199 -20.17 16.71 21.85
N TYR A 200 -19.32 17.74 21.79
CA TYR A 200 -18.49 18.06 20.62
C TYR A 200 -17.43 16.99 20.34
N PHE A 201 -16.86 16.37 21.37
CA PHE A 201 -15.84 15.33 21.21
C PHE A 201 -16.41 14.04 20.62
N ASN A 202 -17.62 13.63 21.01
CA ASN A 202 -18.26 12.41 20.50
C ASN A 202 -18.82 12.57 19.07
N GLU A 203 -19.39 13.73 18.73
CA GLU A 203 -19.82 14.01 17.34
C GLU A 203 -18.62 14.02 16.37
N ALA A 204 -17.46 14.54 16.80
CA ALA A 204 -16.23 14.53 16.01
C ALA A 204 -15.63 13.11 15.83
N ILE A 205 -15.80 12.21 16.80
CA ILE A 205 -15.36 10.80 16.69
C ILE A 205 -16.27 10.02 15.72
N MET A 206 -17.58 10.27 15.73
CA MET A 206 -18.53 9.63 14.80
C MET A 206 -18.25 9.99 13.33
N GLN A 207 -17.82 11.22 13.04
CA GLN A 207 -17.45 11.62 11.67
C GLN A 207 -16.21 10.88 11.11
N LYS A 208 -15.26 10.47 11.98
CA LYS A 208 -14.09 9.70 11.55
C LYS A 208 -14.39 8.21 11.30
N CYS A 209 -15.39 7.65 11.96
CA CYS A 209 -15.75 6.23 11.78
C CYS A 209 -16.64 5.95 10.56
N LEU A 210 -17.27 6.97 9.96
CA LEU A 210 -18.05 6.84 8.72
C LEU A 210 -17.22 6.99 7.43
N TYR A 211 -15.94 7.36 7.55
CA TYR A 211 -15.01 7.60 6.44
C TYR A 211 -13.86 6.58 6.35
N VAL A 212 -14.06 5.39 6.93
CA VAL A 212 -13.23 4.18 6.74
C VAL A 212 -14.15 3.04 6.32
#